data_AF-A0A8S3RJ98-F1
#
_entry.id   AF-A0A8S3RJ98-F1
#
_cell.length_a   1.000
_cell.length_b   1.000
_cell.length_c   1.000
_cell.angle_alpha   90.00
_cell.angle_beta   90.00
_cell.angle_gamma   90.00
#
_symmetry.space_group_name_H-M   'P 1'
#
loop_
_entity.id
_entity.type
_entity.pdbx_description
1 polymer ?
#
loop_
_entity_poly.entity_id
_entity_poly.type
_entity_poly.pdbx_seq_one_letter_code
_entity_poly.pdbx_strand_id
1 'polypeptide(L)'
;MLLESDAHLSIHINTALQDACRFNRIDIIKVLLQSLGSTPINIPTVTYVLNKGIEFNRPDIAKHVLDKYDHSLFDMKGIFTEACYNGKFEILGSLISLVDHKLLDMNKAIYAAFDKSPNISLQVIELLVTHIDHSSLDMATIREILHRACRNNEINKIKNLVAHFDNLTLDMKTAMNNAYRYFCSKKSLFSYKNEDLRIMEFLAGAVDNTLLGIDSLMNDACRDENLLVVQWLVENVDNTLFDVKTAIDCAIGEDKEDDDDSEFFNFEIIDFLLKRLVTEDVLPYITKIHRLMRVALLPL
;
A
#
# COMPACT_ATOMS: atom_id res chain seq x y z
N MET A 1 41.15 23.86 20.31
CA MET A 1 41.56 25.17 19.74
C MET A 1 42.39 24.88 18.48
N LEU A 2 41.73 24.75 17.33
CA LEU A 2 42.31 24.29 16.05
C LEU A 2 41.62 24.93 14.83
N LEU A 3 40.93 26.08 15.01
CA LEU A 3 40.05 26.68 13.99
C LEU A 3 40.64 27.97 13.38
N GLU A 4 41.86 27.91 12.85
CA GLU A 4 42.47 29.04 12.11
C GLU A 4 43.18 28.54 10.83
N SER A 5 42.46 28.42 9.71
CA SER A 5 42.94 28.60 8.30
C SER A 5 41.90 28.10 7.26
N ASP A 6 41.47 29.00 6.38
CA ASP A 6 40.10 29.05 5.81
C ASP A 6 39.65 28.02 4.75
N ALA A 7 40.52 27.23 4.12
CA ALA A 7 40.09 26.31 3.04
C ALA A 7 40.17 24.82 3.42
N HIS A 8 41.22 24.41 4.14
CA HIS A 8 41.35 23.04 4.65
C HIS A 8 40.44 22.79 5.86
N LEU A 9 40.01 23.84 6.55
CA LEU A 9 39.10 23.73 7.69
C LEU A 9 37.76 23.09 7.32
N SER A 10 37.19 23.39 6.15
CA SER A 10 35.84 22.90 5.81
C SER A 10 35.80 21.38 5.65
N ILE A 11 36.83 20.78 5.05
CA ILE A 11 36.97 19.33 4.92
C ILE A 11 37.14 18.69 6.30
N HIS A 12 38.01 19.26 7.15
CA HIS A 12 38.21 18.74 8.51
C HIS A 12 36.98 18.90 9.40
N ILE A 13 36.22 19.98 9.24
CA ILE A 13 34.97 20.23 9.96
C ILE A 13 33.90 19.22 9.53
N ASN A 14 33.75 18.94 8.23
CA ASN A 14 32.78 17.95 7.78
C ASN A 14 33.11 16.55 8.30
N THR A 15 34.39 16.14 8.24
CA THR A 15 34.82 14.86 8.84
C THR A 15 34.58 14.84 10.34
N ALA A 16 34.90 15.91 11.06
CA ALA A 16 34.66 16.01 12.51
C ALA A 16 33.17 15.95 12.86
N LEU A 17 32.31 16.62 12.09
CA LEU A 17 30.86 16.57 12.24
C LEU A 17 30.32 15.17 11.91
N GLN A 18 30.84 14.52 10.87
CA GLN A 18 30.48 13.15 10.52
C GLN A 18 30.79 12.18 11.65
N ASP A 19 32.01 12.23 12.18
CA ASP A 19 32.44 11.37 13.29
C ASP A 19 31.63 11.68 14.55
N ALA A 20 31.41 12.96 14.85
CA ALA A 20 30.57 13.37 15.97
C ALA A 20 29.13 12.82 15.83
N CYS A 21 28.54 12.86 14.63
CA CYS A 21 27.24 12.23 14.38
C CYS A 21 27.32 10.72 14.56
N ARG A 22 28.32 10.06 13.96
CA ARG A 22 28.50 8.61 14.04
C ARG A 22 28.59 8.12 15.49
N PHE A 23 29.29 8.86 16.35
CA PHE A 23 29.50 8.53 17.76
C PHE A 23 28.55 9.22 18.75
N ASN A 24 27.45 9.82 18.26
CA ASN A 24 26.45 10.54 19.05
C ASN A 24 27.02 11.62 20.01
N ARG A 25 28.05 12.36 19.58
CA ARG A 25 28.72 13.37 20.40
C ARG A 25 28.06 14.74 20.23
N ILE A 26 26.84 14.88 20.76
CA ILE A 26 26.04 16.10 20.63
C ILE A 26 26.75 17.36 21.14
N ASP A 27 27.55 17.25 22.20
CA ASP A 27 28.31 18.39 22.75
C ASP A 27 29.35 18.92 21.76
N ILE A 28 30.00 18.02 21.02
CA ILE A 28 30.96 18.38 19.97
C ILE A 28 30.22 19.07 18.83
N ILE A 29 29.06 18.55 18.43
CA ILE A 29 28.22 19.17 17.39
C ILE A 29 27.80 20.58 17.81
N LYS A 30 27.35 20.78 19.05
CA LYS A 30 26.97 22.09 19.58
C LYS A 30 28.13 23.07 19.47
N VAL A 31 29.33 22.68 19.90
CA VAL A 31 30.53 23.53 19.83
C VAL A 31 30.91 23.83 18.37
N LEU A 32 30.92 22.82 17.50
CA LEU A 32 31.26 22.99 16.09
C LEU A 32 30.26 23.91 15.38
N LEU A 33 28.95 23.69 15.56
CA LEU A 33 27.90 24.54 14.99
C LEU A 33 27.92 25.97 15.57
N GLN A 34 28.27 26.15 16.85
CA GLN A 34 28.47 27.48 17.44
C GLN A 34 29.69 28.19 16.84
N SER A 35 30.80 27.48 16.64
CA SER A 35 32.04 28.03 16.06
C SER A 35 31.88 28.44 14.59
N LEU A 36 30.98 27.78 13.87
CA LEU A 36 30.56 28.13 12.51
C LEU A 36 29.51 29.26 12.49
N GLY A 37 28.99 29.63 13.66
CA GLY A 37 27.75 30.40 13.84
C GLY A 37 27.93 31.92 13.95
N SER A 38 29.11 32.48 13.76
CA SER A 38 29.28 33.94 13.60
C SER A 38 28.87 34.36 12.19
N THR A 39 27.55 34.38 11.94
CA THR A 39 26.79 35.00 10.83
C THR A 39 27.45 35.13 9.45
N PRO A 40 26.81 34.64 8.36
CA PRO A 40 25.51 33.96 8.30
C PRO A 40 25.57 32.43 8.56
N ILE A 41 24.43 31.85 8.96
CA ILE A 41 24.26 30.40 9.19
C ILE A 41 24.74 29.62 7.95
N ASN A 42 25.67 28.70 8.15
CA ASN A 42 26.10 27.79 7.09
C ASN A 42 25.05 26.67 6.91
N ILE A 43 23.99 26.98 6.15
CA ILE A 43 22.89 26.05 5.84
C ILE A 43 23.41 24.70 5.33
N PRO A 44 24.35 24.62 4.36
CA PRO A 44 24.91 23.34 3.93
C PRO A 44 25.45 22.48 5.08
N THR A 45 26.17 23.08 6.04
CA THR A 45 26.70 22.34 7.18
C THR A 45 25.61 21.90 8.14
N VAL A 46 24.62 22.74 8.43
CA VAL A 46 23.50 22.36 9.31
C VAL A 46 22.67 21.23 8.67
N THR A 47 22.38 21.31 7.37
CA THR A 47 21.71 20.26 6.60
C THR A 47 22.52 18.96 6.62
N TYR A 48 23.85 19.05 6.47
CA TYR A 48 24.73 17.89 6.54
C TYR A 48 24.65 17.19 7.90
N VAL A 49 24.65 17.95 9.00
CA VAL A 49 24.52 17.40 10.36
C VAL A 49 23.16 16.73 10.55
N LEU A 50 22.07 17.35 10.08
CA LEU A 50 20.74 16.76 10.16
C LEU A 50 20.68 15.44 9.37
N ASN A 51 21.16 15.42 8.13
CA ASN A 51 21.21 14.21 7.30
C ASN A 51 22.04 13.09 7.93
N LYS A 52 23.23 13.40 8.48
CA LYS A 52 24.06 12.40 9.18
C LYS A 52 23.45 11.94 10.49
N GLY A 53 22.76 12.83 11.20
CA GLY A 53 21.95 12.47 12.37
C GLY A 53 20.88 11.45 12.01
N ILE A 54 20.22 11.62 10.87
CA ILE A 54 19.22 10.68 10.35
C ILE A 54 19.84 9.37 9.90
N GLU A 55 20.87 9.42 9.05
CA GLU A 55 21.58 8.25 8.52
C GLU A 55 22.06 7.33 9.66
N PHE A 56 22.69 7.91 10.68
CA PHE A 56 23.22 7.17 11.84
C PHE A 56 22.20 6.91 12.94
N ASN A 57 20.92 7.30 12.77
CA ASN A 57 19.86 7.18 13.78
C ASN A 57 20.26 7.81 15.12
N ARG A 58 20.41 9.14 15.13
CA ARG A 58 20.83 9.95 16.26
C ARG A 58 19.75 10.98 16.59
N PRO A 59 18.70 10.58 17.33
CA PRO A 59 17.53 11.42 17.57
C PRO A 59 17.89 12.70 18.35
N ASP A 60 18.80 12.64 19.32
CA ASP A 60 19.24 13.84 20.06
C ASP A 60 19.86 14.90 19.14
N ILE A 61 20.63 14.47 18.15
CA ILE A 61 21.29 15.34 17.19
C ILE A 61 20.26 15.93 16.23
N ALA A 62 19.40 15.09 15.65
CA ALA A 62 18.35 15.54 14.75
C ALA A 62 17.42 16.54 15.47
N LYS A 63 16.95 16.19 16.67
CA LYS A 63 16.12 17.06 17.51
C LYS A 63 16.81 18.38 17.83
N HIS A 64 18.10 18.38 18.18
CA HIS A 64 18.82 19.62 18.45
C HIS A 64 18.87 20.55 17.23
N VAL A 65 19.07 20.00 16.03
CA VAL A 65 19.05 20.81 14.80
C VAL A 65 17.64 21.33 14.51
N LEU A 66 16.62 20.47 14.63
CA LEU A 66 15.23 20.86 14.41
C LEU A 66 14.78 21.93 15.42
N ASP A 67 15.16 21.84 16.70
CA ASP A 67 14.75 22.81 17.73
C ASP A 67 15.37 24.21 17.53
N LYS A 68 16.52 24.31 16.86
CA LYS A 68 17.35 25.52 16.86
C LYS A 68 17.30 26.33 15.57
N TYR A 69 16.97 25.69 14.45
CA TYR A 69 17.07 26.30 13.13
C TYR A 69 15.71 26.34 12.44
N ASP A 70 15.48 27.40 11.64
CA ASP A 70 14.27 27.54 10.82
C ASP A 70 14.19 26.42 9.78
N HIS A 71 13.09 25.66 9.81
CA HIS A 71 12.90 24.48 8.96
C HIS A 71 12.71 24.82 7.48
N SER A 72 12.30 26.04 7.16
CA SER A 72 12.15 26.50 5.77
C SER A 72 13.48 26.55 5.01
N LEU A 73 14.60 26.48 5.73
CA LEU A 73 15.95 26.45 5.16
C LEU A 73 16.40 25.06 4.68
N PHE A 74 15.62 24.01 4.97
CA PHE A 74 15.97 22.63 4.68
C PHE A 74 14.99 22.00 3.67
N ASP A 75 15.47 20.98 2.95
CA ASP A 75 14.58 20.07 2.21
C ASP A 75 13.88 19.11 3.19
N MET A 76 12.92 19.64 3.95
CA MET A 76 12.20 18.86 4.96
C MET A 76 11.42 17.70 4.34
N LYS A 77 10.98 17.82 3.09
CA LYS A 77 10.32 16.73 2.35
C LYS A 77 11.26 15.56 2.11
N GLY A 78 12.47 15.83 1.59
CA GLY A 78 13.50 14.81 1.39
C GLY A 78 13.94 14.15 2.70
N ILE A 79 14.21 14.97 3.71
CA ILE A 79 14.62 14.55 5.07
C ILE A 79 13.57 13.64 5.71
N PHE A 80 12.30 14.04 5.64
CA PHE A 80 11.19 13.26 6.19
C PHE A 80 10.96 11.95 5.43
N THR A 81 11.02 11.99 4.10
CA THR A 81 10.92 10.79 3.26
C THR A 81 12.02 9.79 3.58
N GLU A 82 13.27 10.26 3.73
CA GLU A 82 14.43 9.41 4.07
C GLU A 82 14.31 8.81 5.47
N ALA A 83 13.80 9.57 6.44
CA ALA A 83 13.53 9.07 7.79
C ALA A 83 12.44 7.98 7.79
N CYS A 84 11.39 8.16 6.98
CA CYS A 84 10.31 7.18 6.78
C CYS A 84 10.84 5.92 6.10
N TYR A 85 11.53 6.10 4.98
CA TYR A 85 12.21 5.02 4.27
C TYR A 85 13.19 4.29 5.17
N ASN A 86 13.82 4.94 6.16
CA ASN A 86 14.74 4.28 7.05
C ASN A 86 14.18 3.73 8.35
N GLY A 87 12.89 3.95 8.63
CA GLY A 87 12.28 3.51 9.89
C GLY A 87 12.88 4.18 11.11
N LYS A 88 13.24 5.46 11.02
CA LYS A 88 13.89 6.18 12.13
C LYS A 88 12.84 6.73 13.10
N PHE A 89 12.16 5.85 13.85
CA PHE A 89 10.98 6.17 14.66
C PHE A 89 11.12 7.39 15.58
N GLU A 90 12.16 7.46 16.40
CA GLU A 90 12.36 8.58 17.33
C GLU A 90 12.59 9.91 16.60
N ILE A 91 13.26 9.85 15.44
CA ILE A 91 13.47 11.01 14.58
C ILE A 91 12.14 11.42 13.92
N LEU A 92 11.35 10.47 13.44
CA LEU A 92 10.03 10.73 12.87
C LEU A 92 9.13 11.41 13.89
N GLY A 93 9.10 10.95 15.14
CA GLY A 93 8.38 11.62 16.22
C GLY A 93 8.82 13.08 16.41
N SER A 94 10.12 13.35 16.29
CA SER A 94 10.66 14.72 16.36
C SER A 94 10.26 15.56 15.13
N LEU A 95 10.33 15.00 13.92
CA LEU A 95 9.91 15.68 12.69
C LEU A 95 8.42 16.01 12.71
N ILE A 96 7.58 15.06 13.14
CA ILE A 96 6.13 15.25 13.24
C ILE A 96 5.77 16.30 14.30
N SER A 97 6.48 16.34 15.43
CA SER A 97 6.15 17.24 16.54
C SER A 97 6.72 18.65 16.41
N LEU A 98 7.83 18.82 15.69
CA LEU A 98 8.54 20.10 15.62
C LEU A 98 8.31 20.84 14.30
N VAL A 99 8.03 20.13 13.20
CA VAL A 99 8.01 20.69 11.85
C VAL A 99 6.59 20.96 11.41
N ASP A 100 6.34 22.14 10.83
CA ASP A 100 5.06 22.42 10.18
C ASP A 100 4.78 21.35 9.11
N HIS A 101 3.65 20.65 9.24
CA HIS A 101 3.24 19.58 8.32
C HIS A 101 3.19 20.02 6.85
N LYS A 102 3.02 21.32 6.57
CA LYS A 102 3.08 21.86 5.19
C LYS A 102 4.45 21.72 4.53
N LEU A 103 5.51 21.59 5.34
CA LEU A 103 6.88 21.35 4.86
C LEU A 103 7.17 19.85 4.66
N LEU A 104 6.24 18.98 5.05
CA LEU A 104 6.36 17.53 4.91
C LEU A 104 5.57 17.06 3.68
N ASP A 105 6.06 16.02 3.02
CA ASP A 105 5.34 15.36 1.92
C ASP A 105 4.82 14.01 2.41
N MET A 106 3.55 14.02 2.82
CA MET A 106 2.91 12.87 3.46
C MET A 106 2.71 11.70 2.51
N ASN A 107 2.27 11.99 1.28
CA ASN A 107 2.04 10.95 0.28
C ASN A 107 3.35 10.24 -0.05
N LYS A 108 4.43 11.00 -0.28
CA LYS A 108 5.74 10.43 -0.55
C LYS A 108 6.31 9.67 0.66
N ALA A 109 6.10 10.17 1.87
CA ALA A 109 6.55 9.54 3.11
C ALA A 109 5.88 8.19 3.36
N ILE A 110 4.55 8.10 3.22
CA ILE A 110 3.85 6.82 3.38
C ILE A 110 4.30 5.84 2.29
N TYR A 111 4.38 6.28 1.03
CA TYR A 111 4.89 5.43 -0.05
C TYR A 111 6.30 4.89 0.24
N ALA A 112 7.20 5.75 0.72
CA ALA A 112 8.56 5.38 1.08
C ALA A 112 8.61 4.41 2.28
N ALA A 113 7.72 4.57 3.26
CA ALA A 113 7.60 3.64 4.37
C ALA A 113 7.14 2.24 3.89
N PHE A 114 6.25 2.18 2.89
CA PHE A 114 5.72 0.94 2.33
C PHE A 114 6.75 0.10 1.58
N ASP A 115 7.72 0.74 0.93
CA ASP A 115 8.69 0.07 0.06
C ASP A 115 9.79 -0.71 0.82
N LYS A 116 9.80 -0.64 2.17
CA LYS A 116 10.78 -1.33 3.02
C LYS A 116 10.25 -2.62 3.63
N SER A 117 11.17 -3.35 4.26
CA SER A 117 10.95 -4.55 5.07
C SER A 117 9.63 -4.49 5.87
N PRO A 118 8.81 -5.57 5.87
CA PRO A 118 7.43 -5.57 6.37
C PRO A 118 7.27 -5.00 7.78
N ASN A 119 8.20 -5.33 8.69
CA ASN A 119 8.10 -4.94 10.10
C ASN A 119 8.39 -3.45 10.34
N ILE A 120 9.30 -2.87 9.57
CA ILE A 120 9.65 -1.45 9.68
C ILE A 120 8.51 -0.60 9.10
N SER A 121 7.94 -1.04 7.98
CA SER A 121 6.86 -0.31 7.33
C SER A 121 5.65 -0.12 8.24
N LEU A 122 5.18 -1.17 8.93
CA LEU A 122 3.98 -1.13 9.77
C LEU A 122 4.05 -0.08 10.87
N GLN A 123 5.10 -0.08 11.67
CA GLN A 123 5.26 0.89 12.75
C GLN A 123 5.37 2.34 12.21
N VAL A 124 5.96 2.53 11.02
CA VAL A 124 6.09 3.87 10.44
C VAL A 124 4.72 4.32 9.97
N ILE A 125 3.97 3.45 9.29
CA ILE A 125 2.61 3.74 8.84
C ILE A 125 1.72 4.05 10.03
N GLU A 126 1.75 3.24 11.10
CA GLU A 126 1.01 3.51 12.33
C GLU A 126 1.34 4.89 12.89
N LEU A 127 2.63 5.24 12.99
CA LEU A 127 3.06 6.54 13.49
C LEU A 127 2.53 7.68 12.61
N LEU A 128 2.72 7.57 11.29
CA LEU A 128 2.32 8.58 10.31
C LEU A 128 0.81 8.77 10.29
N VAL A 129 0.05 7.68 10.29
CA VAL A 129 -1.41 7.74 10.22
C VAL A 129 -1.99 8.22 11.56
N THR A 130 -1.40 7.88 12.70
CA THR A 130 -1.93 8.30 14.03
C THR A 130 -1.71 9.79 14.32
N HIS A 131 -0.62 10.39 13.84
CA HIS A 131 -0.18 11.71 14.32
C HIS A 131 -0.34 12.84 13.30
N ILE A 132 -0.93 12.57 12.13
CA ILE A 132 -0.90 13.52 11.02
C ILE A 132 -2.31 13.75 10.49
N ASP A 133 -2.57 14.99 10.10
CA ASP A 133 -3.82 15.39 9.49
C ASP A 133 -4.05 14.63 8.17
N HIS A 134 -5.04 13.74 8.18
CA HIS A 134 -5.44 12.95 7.01
C HIS A 134 -5.93 13.81 5.84
N SER A 135 -6.27 15.08 6.04
CA SER A 135 -6.65 15.99 4.94
C SER A 135 -5.50 16.22 3.94
N SER A 136 -4.25 15.95 4.35
CA SER A 136 -3.06 16.05 3.50
C SER A 136 -2.79 14.81 2.64
N LEU A 137 -3.51 13.71 2.89
CA LEU A 137 -3.34 12.47 2.16
C LEU A 137 -4.24 12.44 0.93
N ASP A 138 -3.63 12.16 -0.22
CA ASP A 138 -4.41 11.96 -1.43
C ASP A 138 -4.90 10.50 -1.52
N MET A 139 -6.10 10.34 -2.05
CA MET A 139 -6.73 9.02 -2.21
C MET A 139 -5.95 8.13 -3.19
N ALA A 140 -5.23 8.72 -4.15
CA ALA A 140 -4.44 7.97 -5.12
C ALA A 140 -3.29 7.22 -4.45
N THR A 141 -2.65 7.84 -3.45
CA THR A 141 -1.56 7.28 -2.67
C THR A 141 -2.06 6.15 -1.80
N ILE A 142 -3.16 6.36 -1.06
CA ILE A 142 -3.78 5.30 -0.25
C ILE A 142 -4.15 4.09 -1.12
N ARG A 143 -4.73 4.34 -2.29
CA ARG A 143 -5.07 3.31 -3.28
C ARG A 143 -3.84 2.52 -3.74
N GLU A 144 -2.78 3.19 -4.20
CA GLU A 144 -1.55 2.55 -4.67
C GLU A 144 -0.89 1.70 -3.57
N ILE A 145 -0.87 2.22 -2.35
CA ILE A 145 -0.33 1.52 -1.19
C ILE A 145 -1.13 0.25 -0.88
N LEU A 146 -2.46 0.36 -0.88
CA LEU A 146 -3.34 -0.77 -0.60
C LEU A 146 -3.23 -1.82 -1.72
N HIS A 147 -3.10 -1.38 -2.98
CA HIS A 147 -2.80 -2.26 -4.11
C HIS A 147 -1.49 -3.01 -3.90
N ARG A 148 -0.43 -2.32 -3.51
CA ARG A 148 0.88 -2.94 -3.25
C ARG A 148 0.81 -3.94 -2.10
N ALA A 149 0.12 -3.61 -1.01
CA ALA A 149 -0.06 -4.50 0.12
C ALA A 149 -0.82 -5.78 -0.28
N CYS A 150 -1.89 -5.65 -1.08
CA CYS A 150 -2.61 -6.79 -1.66
C CYS A 150 -1.68 -7.60 -2.58
N ARG A 151 -0.94 -6.93 -3.46
CA ARG A 151 0.06 -7.53 -4.36
C ARG A 151 1.17 -8.26 -3.62
N ASN A 152 1.48 -7.91 -2.39
CA ASN A 152 2.55 -8.56 -1.62
C ASN A 152 2.02 -9.58 -0.61
N ASN A 153 0.70 -9.84 -0.59
CA ASN A 153 0.03 -10.67 0.41
C ASN A 153 0.31 -10.20 1.86
N GLU A 154 0.35 -8.88 2.08
CA GLU A 154 0.73 -8.28 3.36
C GLU A 154 -0.52 -7.99 4.22
N ILE A 155 -1.25 -9.04 4.59
CA ILE A 155 -2.56 -8.91 5.28
C ILE A 155 -2.52 -8.03 6.54
N ASN A 156 -1.42 -8.05 7.30
CA ASN A 156 -1.28 -7.18 8.48
C ASN A 156 -1.18 -5.70 8.11
N LYS A 157 -0.53 -5.35 6.98
CA LYS A 157 -0.52 -3.97 6.47
C LYS A 157 -1.90 -3.55 6.00
N ILE A 158 -2.61 -4.44 5.32
CA ILE A 158 -4.00 -4.20 4.88
C ILE A 158 -4.88 -3.93 6.10
N LYS A 159 -4.84 -4.80 7.11
CA LYS A 159 -5.60 -4.62 8.36
C LYS A 159 -5.29 -3.29 9.04
N ASN A 160 -4.01 -2.95 9.12
CA ASN A 160 -3.57 -1.71 9.75
C ASN A 160 -4.09 -0.48 9.00
N LEU A 161 -3.90 -0.44 7.67
CA LEU A 161 -4.42 0.62 6.80
C LEU A 161 -5.92 0.78 6.99
N VAL A 162 -6.69 -0.30 6.83
CA VAL A 162 -8.15 -0.27 6.90
C VAL A 162 -8.63 0.24 8.25
N ALA A 163 -8.04 -0.23 9.36
CA ALA A 163 -8.41 0.18 10.72
C ALA A 163 -8.13 1.65 11.04
N HIS A 164 -7.20 2.30 10.33
CA HIS A 164 -6.88 3.72 10.58
C HIS A 164 -7.57 4.66 9.60
N PHE A 165 -8.15 4.11 8.53
CA PHE A 165 -8.77 4.87 7.47
C PHE A 165 -10.27 4.54 7.36
N ASP A 166 -10.98 4.49 8.50
CA ASP A 166 -12.41 4.17 8.61
C ASP A 166 -13.33 5.04 7.72
N ASN A 167 -12.85 6.21 7.24
CA ASN A 167 -13.54 7.08 6.27
C ASN A 167 -13.15 6.82 4.79
N LEU A 168 -12.49 5.71 4.46
CA LEU A 168 -12.25 5.25 3.08
C LEU A 168 -13.51 4.72 2.38
N THR A 169 -14.69 5.20 2.80
CA THR A 169 -15.99 4.81 2.27
C THR A 169 -16.10 5.00 0.76
N LEU A 170 -15.24 5.82 0.14
CA LEU A 170 -15.33 6.11 -1.29
C LEU A 170 -14.46 5.25 -2.22
N ASP A 171 -13.51 4.44 -1.73
CA ASP A 171 -12.59 3.73 -2.66
C ASP A 171 -12.15 2.32 -2.25
N MET A 172 -12.75 1.76 -1.20
CA MET A 172 -12.51 0.36 -0.85
C MET A 172 -12.98 -0.61 -1.94
N LYS A 173 -13.97 -0.22 -2.77
CA LYS A 173 -14.36 -0.94 -3.99
C LYS A 173 -13.18 -1.12 -4.94
N THR A 174 -12.41 -0.06 -5.22
CA THR A 174 -11.23 -0.14 -6.07
C THR A 174 -10.15 -0.99 -5.41
N ALA A 175 -9.97 -0.87 -4.10
CA ALA A 175 -9.03 -1.71 -3.37
C ALA A 175 -9.36 -3.20 -3.45
N MET A 176 -10.63 -3.57 -3.26
CA MET A 176 -11.12 -4.95 -3.38
C MET A 176 -10.99 -5.48 -4.81
N ASN A 177 -11.39 -4.68 -5.81
CA ASN A 177 -11.21 -5.05 -7.21
C ASN A 177 -9.73 -5.27 -7.56
N ASN A 178 -8.81 -4.49 -6.99
CA ASN A 178 -7.38 -4.69 -7.23
C ASN A 178 -6.78 -5.85 -6.42
N ALA A 179 -7.27 -6.11 -5.21
CA ALA A 179 -6.94 -7.32 -4.46
C ALA A 179 -7.32 -8.57 -5.25
N TYR A 180 -8.52 -8.56 -5.83
CA TYR A 180 -8.99 -9.62 -6.73
C TYR A 180 -8.20 -9.70 -8.04
N ARG A 181 -8.03 -8.60 -8.78
CA ARG A 181 -7.24 -8.60 -10.02
C ARG A 181 -5.84 -9.12 -9.77
N TYR A 182 -5.25 -8.79 -8.62
CA TYR A 182 -4.00 -9.39 -8.22
C TYR A 182 -4.11 -10.91 -7.98
N PHE A 183 -5.11 -11.36 -7.21
CA PHE A 183 -5.42 -12.78 -6.98
C PHE A 183 -5.48 -13.55 -8.32
N CYS A 184 -6.18 -13.01 -9.31
CA CYS A 184 -6.32 -13.62 -10.64
C CYS A 184 -5.07 -13.47 -11.53
N SER A 185 -4.32 -12.37 -11.40
CA SER A 185 -3.05 -12.17 -12.14
C SER A 185 -1.95 -13.15 -11.72
N LYS A 186 -2.05 -13.74 -10.53
CA LYS A 186 -1.21 -14.83 -10.03
C LYS A 186 -1.61 -16.18 -10.66
N LYS A 187 -1.77 -16.19 -11.99
CA LYS A 187 -2.09 -17.33 -12.86
C LYS A 187 -0.99 -18.42 -12.89
N SER A 188 -0.43 -18.75 -11.73
CA SER A 188 0.45 -19.89 -11.50
C SER A 188 -0.42 -21.05 -11.00
N LEU A 189 -0.63 -21.98 -11.92
CA LEU A 189 -1.61 -23.06 -11.93
C LEU A 189 -1.68 -24.03 -10.71
N PHE A 190 -0.94 -23.86 -9.61
CA PHE A 190 -0.82 -24.96 -8.63
C PHE A 190 -0.69 -24.64 -7.13
N SER A 191 -0.86 -23.39 -6.66
CA SER A 191 -1.01 -23.19 -5.21
C SER A 191 -1.65 -21.85 -4.85
N TYR A 192 -2.95 -21.72 -4.99
CA TYR A 192 -3.68 -20.77 -4.16
C TYR A 192 -3.52 -21.22 -2.71
N LYS A 193 -2.83 -20.43 -1.89
CA LYS A 193 -2.74 -20.71 -0.45
C LYS A 193 -3.96 -20.06 0.20
N ASN A 194 -4.49 -20.71 1.23
CA ASN A 194 -5.56 -20.15 2.10
C ASN A 194 -5.27 -18.72 2.61
N GLU A 195 -4.01 -18.28 2.58
CA GLU A 195 -3.60 -16.93 2.96
C GLU A 195 -4.13 -15.84 2.02
N ASP A 196 -4.26 -16.10 0.72
CA ASP A 196 -4.74 -15.10 -0.24
C ASP A 196 -6.27 -14.87 -0.10
N LEU A 197 -7.04 -15.92 0.24
CA LEU A 197 -8.48 -15.80 0.56
C LEU A 197 -8.72 -14.94 1.81
N ARG A 198 -7.81 -14.98 2.80
CA ARG A 198 -7.94 -14.18 4.04
C ARG A 198 -7.93 -12.67 3.78
N ILE A 199 -7.28 -12.21 2.71
CA ILE A 199 -7.32 -10.79 2.33
C ILE A 199 -8.71 -10.44 1.81
N MET A 200 -9.29 -11.26 0.95
CA MET A 200 -10.66 -11.05 0.45
C MET A 200 -11.69 -11.14 1.57
N GLU A 201 -11.56 -12.12 2.47
CA GLU A 201 -12.38 -12.24 3.68
C GLU A 201 -12.30 -10.98 4.55
N PHE A 202 -11.10 -10.50 4.82
CA PHE A 202 -10.91 -9.29 5.62
C PHE A 202 -11.51 -8.06 4.94
N LEU A 203 -11.24 -7.85 3.65
CA LEU A 203 -11.73 -6.69 2.92
C LEU A 203 -13.25 -6.70 2.78
N ALA A 204 -13.87 -7.86 2.50
CA ALA A 204 -15.32 -7.97 2.44
C ALA A 204 -15.98 -7.77 3.82
N GLY A 205 -15.38 -8.27 4.89
CA GLY A 205 -15.86 -8.02 6.25
C GLY A 205 -15.68 -6.58 6.73
N ALA A 206 -14.77 -5.81 6.12
CA ALA A 206 -14.48 -4.42 6.48
C ALA A 206 -15.38 -3.39 5.77
N VAL A 207 -16.27 -3.81 4.86
CA VAL A 207 -17.11 -2.90 4.06
C VAL A 207 -18.55 -3.36 4.09
N ASP A 208 -19.48 -2.41 3.97
CA ASP A 208 -20.86 -2.73 3.64
C ASP A 208 -20.93 -3.39 2.25
N ASN A 209 -21.30 -4.66 2.22
CA ASN A 209 -21.34 -5.51 1.02
C ASN A 209 -22.25 -4.96 -0.10
N THR A 210 -23.15 -4.03 0.22
CA THR A 210 -24.08 -3.43 -0.75
C THR A 210 -23.42 -2.43 -1.72
N LEU A 211 -22.18 -2.00 -1.45
CA LEU A 211 -21.47 -0.95 -2.22
C LEU A 211 -20.32 -1.46 -3.09
N LEU A 212 -20.03 -2.75 -3.00
CA LEU A 212 -18.92 -3.38 -3.67
C LEU A 212 -19.35 -3.83 -5.07
N GLY A 213 -18.49 -3.69 -6.07
CA GLY A 213 -18.74 -4.28 -7.40
C GLY A 213 -18.60 -5.80 -7.37
N ILE A 214 -19.30 -6.46 -6.46
CA ILE A 214 -19.21 -7.91 -6.21
C ILE A 214 -19.77 -8.69 -7.41
N ASP A 215 -20.77 -8.15 -8.07
CA ASP A 215 -21.24 -8.53 -9.39
C ASP A 215 -20.11 -8.50 -10.44
N SER A 216 -19.39 -7.38 -10.57
CA SER A 216 -18.23 -7.30 -11.48
C SER A 216 -17.12 -8.29 -11.10
N LEU A 217 -16.89 -8.47 -9.80
CA LEU A 217 -15.91 -9.39 -9.24
C LEU A 217 -16.27 -10.86 -9.55
N MET A 218 -17.54 -11.23 -9.40
CA MET A 218 -18.07 -12.54 -9.74
C MET A 218 -17.93 -12.81 -11.24
N ASN A 219 -18.30 -11.84 -12.08
CA ASN A 219 -18.21 -11.95 -13.54
C ASN A 219 -16.77 -12.14 -13.99
N ASP A 220 -15.83 -11.37 -13.44
CA ASP A 220 -14.41 -11.54 -13.72
C ASP A 220 -13.93 -12.93 -13.22
N ALA A 221 -14.37 -13.40 -12.06
CA ALA A 221 -13.94 -14.69 -11.49
C ALA A 221 -14.43 -15.86 -12.35
N CYS A 222 -15.64 -15.75 -12.89
CA CYS A 222 -16.19 -16.69 -13.86
C CYS A 222 -15.40 -16.67 -15.17
N ARG A 223 -15.10 -15.47 -15.70
CA ARG A 223 -14.34 -15.28 -16.94
C ARG A 223 -12.89 -15.79 -16.84
N ASP A 224 -12.28 -15.65 -15.65
CA ASP A 224 -10.90 -16.08 -15.36
C ASP A 224 -10.79 -17.54 -14.88
N GLU A 225 -11.90 -18.29 -14.88
CA GLU A 225 -11.95 -19.70 -14.49
C GLU A 225 -11.55 -19.96 -13.01
N ASN A 226 -11.85 -18.99 -12.13
CA ASN A 226 -11.41 -19.02 -10.74
C ASN A 226 -12.46 -19.60 -9.78
N LEU A 227 -12.63 -20.92 -9.82
CA LEU A 227 -13.64 -21.63 -9.02
C LEU A 227 -13.55 -21.34 -7.51
N LEU A 228 -12.35 -21.18 -6.94
CA LEU A 228 -12.18 -20.89 -5.51
C LEU A 228 -12.78 -19.54 -5.11
N VAL A 229 -12.61 -18.50 -5.94
CA VAL A 229 -13.21 -17.18 -5.70
C VAL A 229 -14.72 -17.24 -5.86
N VAL A 230 -15.20 -17.92 -6.90
CA VAL A 230 -16.65 -18.10 -7.13
C VAL A 230 -17.28 -18.80 -5.93
N GLN A 231 -16.70 -19.90 -5.45
CA GLN A 231 -17.16 -20.62 -4.26
C GLN A 231 -17.19 -19.71 -3.04
N TRP A 232 -16.09 -19.00 -2.79
CA TRP A 232 -15.99 -18.08 -1.67
C TRP A 232 -17.05 -16.98 -1.72
N LEU A 233 -17.26 -16.35 -2.88
CA LEU A 233 -18.27 -15.30 -3.07
C LEU A 233 -19.68 -15.81 -2.77
N VAL A 234 -20.05 -16.98 -3.31
CA VAL A 234 -21.37 -17.59 -3.09
C VAL A 234 -21.61 -17.97 -1.62
N GLU A 235 -20.55 -18.35 -0.90
CA GLU A 235 -20.63 -18.78 0.49
C GLU A 235 -20.59 -17.61 1.50
N ASN A 236 -19.98 -16.47 1.14
CA ASN A 236 -19.67 -15.39 2.08
C ASN A 236 -20.33 -14.06 1.75
N VAL A 237 -20.93 -13.90 0.58
CA VAL A 237 -21.62 -12.69 0.16
C VAL A 237 -23.12 -12.95 0.01
N ASP A 238 -23.94 -11.92 0.23
CA ASP A 238 -25.37 -11.98 -0.06
C ASP A 238 -25.61 -12.26 -1.55
N ASN A 239 -26.16 -13.44 -1.83
CA ASN A 239 -26.38 -13.91 -3.19
C ASN A 239 -27.36 -13.05 -4.01
N THR A 240 -28.18 -12.22 -3.34
CA THR A 240 -29.07 -11.28 -4.04
C THR A 240 -28.33 -10.16 -4.76
N LEU A 241 -27.03 -10.00 -4.48
CA LEU A 241 -26.17 -9.01 -5.13
C LEU A 241 -25.60 -9.50 -6.47
N PHE A 242 -25.79 -10.77 -6.83
CA PHE A 242 -25.27 -11.34 -8.06
C PHE A 242 -26.30 -11.31 -9.18
N ASP A 243 -25.90 -10.81 -10.35
CA ASP A 243 -26.56 -11.19 -11.59
C ASP A 243 -26.04 -12.58 -12.01
N VAL A 244 -26.71 -13.63 -11.51
CA VAL A 244 -26.36 -15.03 -11.77
C VAL A 244 -26.33 -15.33 -13.27
N LYS A 245 -27.19 -14.65 -14.04
CA LYS A 245 -27.25 -14.81 -15.49
C LYS A 245 -25.95 -14.32 -16.14
N THR A 246 -25.54 -13.09 -15.83
CA THR A 246 -24.27 -12.55 -16.35
C THR A 246 -23.08 -13.37 -15.89
N ALA A 247 -23.05 -13.85 -14.65
CA ALA A 247 -21.97 -14.72 -14.17
C ALA A 247 -21.87 -16.01 -14.99
N ILE A 248 -23.00 -16.65 -15.31
CA ILE A 248 -23.05 -17.83 -16.20
C ILE A 248 -22.60 -17.47 -17.62
N ASP A 249 -23.09 -16.35 -18.19
CA ASP A 249 -22.68 -15.89 -19.52
C ASP A 249 -21.16 -15.66 -19.59
N CYS A 250 -20.55 -15.07 -18.55
CA CYS A 250 -19.10 -14.91 -18.42
C CYS A 250 -18.36 -16.26 -18.33
N ALA A 251 -18.91 -17.26 -17.63
CA ALA A 251 -18.32 -18.61 -17.52
C ALA A 251 -18.42 -19.44 -18.82
N ILE A 252 -19.38 -19.10 -19.70
CA ILE A 252 -19.55 -19.69 -21.05
C ILE A 252 -18.67 -18.94 -22.08
N GLY A 253 -18.22 -17.73 -21.76
CA GLY A 253 -17.40 -16.90 -22.65
C GLY A 253 -18.19 -16.05 -23.65
N GLU A 254 -19.52 -15.91 -23.48
CA GLU A 254 -20.38 -15.16 -24.42
C GLU A 254 -20.29 -13.63 -24.29
N ASP A 255 -19.61 -13.14 -23.25
CA ASP A 255 -19.45 -11.71 -22.94
C ASP A 255 -18.19 -11.08 -23.60
N LYS A 256 -17.51 -11.80 -24.51
CA LYS A 256 -16.36 -11.26 -25.24
C LYS A 256 -16.82 -10.60 -26.55
N GLU A 257 -16.68 -9.27 -26.62
CA GLU A 257 -16.88 -8.50 -27.87
C GLU A 257 -15.70 -8.64 -28.86
N ASP A 258 -14.61 -9.32 -28.49
CA ASP A 258 -13.41 -9.47 -29.31
C ASP A 258 -13.39 -10.83 -30.03
N ASP A 259 -13.11 -10.81 -31.34
CA ASP A 259 -13.04 -11.91 -32.35
C ASP A 259 -12.01 -13.04 -32.04
N ASP A 260 -11.63 -13.25 -30.78
CA ASP A 260 -10.71 -14.31 -30.39
C ASP A 260 -11.51 -15.61 -30.20
N ASP A 261 -11.54 -16.48 -31.23
CA ASP A 261 -12.25 -17.77 -31.38
C ASP A 261 -12.00 -18.82 -30.27
N SER A 262 -11.39 -18.41 -29.16
CA SER A 262 -11.26 -19.19 -27.95
C SER A 262 -12.59 -19.30 -27.19
N GLU A 263 -13.44 -20.24 -27.61
CA GLU A 263 -14.58 -20.69 -26.82
C GLU A 263 -14.05 -21.32 -25.51
N PHE A 264 -14.06 -20.55 -24.42
CA PHE A 264 -13.75 -21.05 -23.09
C PHE A 264 -15.06 -21.39 -22.37
N PHE A 265 -15.22 -22.66 -22.00
CA PHE A 265 -16.42 -23.15 -21.32
C PHE A 265 -16.04 -23.80 -19.98
N ASN A 266 -16.30 -23.10 -18.87
CA ASN A 266 -15.97 -23.63 -17.53
C ASN A 266 -17.16 -24.39 -16.92
N PHE A 267 -17.21 -25.70 -17.17
CA PHE A 267 -18.29 -26.55 -16.66
C PHE A 267 -18.36 -26.59 -15.13
N GLU A 268 -17.21 -26.56 -14.43
CA GLU A 268 -17.19 -26.67 -12.97
C GLU A 268 -17.83 -25.45 -12.30
N ILE A 269 -17.52 -24.25 -12.78
CA ILE A 269 -18.13 -23.00 -12.29
C ILE A 269 -19.62 -22.99 -12.60
N ILE A 270 -20.02 -23.34 -13.83
CA ILE A 270 -21.43 -23.36 -14.23
C ILE A 270 -22.23 -24.36 -13.38
N ASP A 271 -21.74 -25.59 -13.22
CA ASP A 271 -22.39 -26.61 -12.40
C ASP A 271 -22.50 -26.17 -10.94
N PHE A 272 -21.46 -25.52 -10.40
CA PHE A 272 -21.47 -24.97 -9.05
C PHE A 272 -22.52 -23.85 -8.89
N LEU A 273 -22.50 -22.84 -9.77
CA LEU A 273 -23.44 -21.72 -9.74
C LEU A 273 -24.88 -22.22 -9.88
N LEU A 274 -25.14 -23.11 -10.83
CA LEU A 274 -26.45 -23.73 -10.99
C LEU A 274 -26.85 -24.45 -9.71
N LYS A 275 -26.02 -25.30 -9.10
CA LYS A 275 -26.42 -26.03 -7.88
C LYS A 275 -26.70 -25.14 -6.67
N ARG A 276 -26.07 -23.96 -6.59
CA ARG A 276 -26.10 -23.12 -5.39
C ARG A 276 -27.01 -21.90 -5.50
N LEU A 277 -27.22 -21.39 -6.70
CA LEU A 277 -27.91 -20.13 -6.94
C LEU A 277 -29.19 -20.29 -7.79
N VAL A 278 -29.76 -21.50 -7.94
CA VAL A 278 -30.98 -21.69 -8.74
C VAL A 278 -32.07 -20.73 -8.29
N THR A 279 -32.43 -19.80 -9.17
CA THR A 279 -33.70 -19.09 -9.16
C THR A 279 -34.52 -19.54 -10.38
N GLU A 280 -35.83 -19.29 -10.39
CA GLU A 280 -36.71 -19.67 -11.52
C GLU A 280 -36.24 -19.05 -12.86
N ASP A 281 -35.51 -17.93 -12.80
CA ASP A 281 -35.01 -17.19 -13.96
C ASP A 281 -33.84 -17.88 -14.70
N VAL A 282 -33.24 -18.93 -14.12
CA VAL A 282 -32.08 -19.64 -14.70
C VAL A 282 -32.50 -20.89 -15.50
N LEU A 283 -33.78 -21.24 -15.51
CA LEU A 283 -34.32 -22.42 -16.23
C LEU A 283 -34.02 -22.43 -17.75
N PRO A 284 -34.07 -21.30 -18.48
CA PRO A 284 -33.70 -21.24 -19.90
C PRO A 284 -32.22 -21.61 -20.15
N TYR A 285 -31.35 -21.32 -19.18
CA TYR A 285 -29.92 -21.62 -19.26
C TYR A 285 -29.61 -23.10 -19.09
N ILE A 286 -30.33 -23.81 -18.23
CA ILE A 286 -30.21 -25.27 -18.12
C ILE A 286 -30.43 -25.91 -19.50
N THR A 287 -31.43 -25.45 -20.25
CA THR A 287 -31.71 -25.96 -21.61
C THR A 287 -30.58 -25.64 -22.59
N LYS A 288 -30.01 -24.43 -22.52
CA LYS A 288 -28.88 -23.99 -23.36
C LYS A 288 -27.59 -24.73 -23.02
N ILE A 289 -27.27 -24.87 -21.74
CA ILE A 289 -26.11 -25.63 -21.23
C ILE A 289 -26.24 -27.10 -21.61
N HIS A 290 -27.42 -27.72 -21.45
CA HIS A 290 -27.66 -29.08 -21.95
C HIS A 290 -27.42 -29.21 -23.46
N ARG A 291 -27.73 -28.18 -24.25
CA ARG A 291 -27.45 -28.16 -25.69
C ARG A 291 -25.95 -28.03 -25.97
N LEU A 292 -25.25 -27.13 -25.29
CA LEU A 292 -23.79 -26.95 -25.41
C LEU A 292 -23.04 -28.21 -24.98
N MET A 293 -23.43 -28.83 -23.86
CA MET A 293 -22.89 -30.12 -23.41
C MET A 293 -23.14 -31.24 -24.40
N ARG A 294 -24.32 -31.29 -25.04
CA ARG A 294 -24.59 -32.29 -26.10
C ARG A 294 -23.69 -32.10 -27.32
N VAL A 295 -23.33 -30.87 -27.65
CA VAL A 295 -22.40 -30.58 -28.76
C VAL A 295 -20.96 -30.94 -28.37
N ALA A 296 -20.52 -30.60 -27.16
CA ALA A 296 -19.18 -30.89 -26.66
C ALA A 296 -18.91 -32.37 -26.34
N LEU A 297 -19.95 -33.14 -25.98
CA LEU A 297 -19.86 -34.58 -25.65
C LEU A 297 -20.16 -35.51 -26.83
N LEU A 298 -20.43 -34.97 -28.03
CA LEU A 298 -20.47 -35.79 -29.23
C LEU A 298 -19.03 -36.22 -29.57
N PRO A 299 -18.77 -37.52 -29.79
CA PRO A 299 -17.44 -37.97 -30.18
C PRO A 299 -17.08 -37.33 -31.53
N LEU A 300 -15.93 -36.63 -31.57
CA LEU A 300 -15.26 -36.21 -32.80
C LEU A 300 -14.95 -37.43 -33.70
#